data_AF-A0A0B7BGN1-F1
#
_entry.id   AF-A0A0B7BGN1-F1
#
_cell.length_a   1.000
_cell.length_b   1.000
_cell.length_c   1.000
_cell.angle_alpha   90.00
_cell.angle_beta   90.00
_cell.angle_gamma   90.00
#
_symmetry.space_group_name_H-M   'P 1'
#
loop_
_entity.id
_entity.type
_entity.pdbx_description
1 polymer ?
#
loop_
_entity_poly.entity_id
_entity_poly.type
_entity_poly.pdbx_seq_one_letter_code
_entity_poly.pdbx_strand_id
1 'polypeptide(L)'
;MRWSLDGRDGGLIRCSMHQSQKNITLKPSGSVTATLTVFNVLIYFGSKTSYSPDLDPASQQAVKVFDTLLKPCGKGHHIYADRYYTSFPLLQYLHERSYYYTGTLNINRRDFPKAIKTTKLIYLQMKWFMHVENKFLCVMFRNKKAKKPCILVSSEASVATVQKTSRTGEVRGKPSLVESYNFSMNGCDKVDQCVTTYGTFQRRTRKWWKKIFFWIFEVAQLNAFILHALTRPGNTPKKPLLHFKTQLIHELSLVFHDEHHISRLQINNHIIRKSLLITRQCVICSTAEKSTRTSFFCQRCTNHPFLHPNKCFSKYHSK
;
A
#
# COMPACT_ATOMS: atom_id res chain seq x y z
N MET A 1 -10.90 8.00 -1.43
CA MET A 1 -10.48 9.33 -1.97
C MET A 1 -10.85 9.40 -3.45
N ARG A 2 -11.52 10.47 -3.90
CA ARG A 2 -12.07 10.62 -5.25
C ARG A 2 -11.15 11.53 -6.06
N TRP A 3 -10.53 11.01 -7.12
CA TRP A 3 -9.67 11.81 -8.00
C TRP A 3 -10.43 12.14 -9.29
N SER A 4 -10.73 13.44 -9.48
CA SER A 4 -11.27 14.02 -10.71
C SER A 4 -10.15 14.79 -11.40
N LEU A 5 -10.08 14.66 -12.72
CA LEU A 5 -9.24 15.47 -13.60
C LEU A 5 -10.01 16.74 -13.94
N ASP A 6 -9.39 17.89 -13.74
CA ASP A 6 -9.59 19.04 -14.61
C ASP A 6 -8.28 19.84 -14.68
N GLY A 7 -7.90 20.20 -15.89
CA GLY A 7 -6.72 21.00 -16.18
C GLY A 7 -7.12 22.44 -16.50
N ARG A 8 -6.30 23.39 -16.05
CA ARG A 8 -5.94 24.61 -16.78
C ARG A 8 -4.82 25.37 -16.04
N ASP A 9 -3.71 25.50 -16.75
CA ASP A 9 -2.69 26.57 -16.82
C ASP A 9 -2.07 27.20 -15.56
N GLY A 10 -0.73 27.31 -15.61
CA GLY A 10 0.02 28.43 -15.03
C GLY A 10 1.30 28.08 -14.24
N GLY A 11 2.47 28.07 -14.91
CA GLY A 11 3.72 28.57 -14.31
C GLY A 11 4.72 27.59 -13.64
N LEU A 12 5.78 27.26 -14.41
CA LEU A 12 7.20 27.13 -14.02
C LEU A 12 7.80 25.81 -13.43
N ILE A 13 8.67 25.23 -14.30
CA ILE A 13 9.90 24.42 -14.12
C ILE A 13 9.73 22.94 -13.69
N ARG A 14 9.36 22.05 -14.62
CA ARG A 14 10.23 21.23 -15.52
C ARG A 14 11.40 20.48 -14.85
N CYS A 15 11.21 19.17 -14.66
CA CYS A 15 12.28 18.19 -14.88
C CYS A 15 11.77 17.24 -15.97
N SER A 16 12.29 17.43 -17.18
CA SER A 16 11.96 16.72 -18.41
C SER A 16 12.59 15.31 -18.38
N MET A 17 11.76 14.30 -18.60
CA MET A 17 12.13 13.21 -19.50
C MET A 17 11.11 13.24 -20.64
N HIS A 18 11.51 13.82 -21.78
CA HIS A 18 10.93 13.52 -23.09
C HIS A 18 10.97 11.99 -23.27
N GLN A 19 9.88 11.27 -23.54
CA GLN A 19 8.89 11.46 -24.59
C GLN A 19 7.46 11.21 -24.08
N SER A 20 6.55 12.11 -24.45
CA SER A 20 5.11 11.89 -24.63
C SER A 20 4.44 10.87 -23.70
N GLN A 21 4.03 11.29 -22.50
CA GLN A 21 2.74 10.93 -21.91
C GLN A 21 2.51 11.73 -20.61
N LYS A 22 1.33 12.35 -20.57
CA LYS A 22 0.74 13.14 -19.47
C LYS A 22 0.95 12.42 -18.12
N ASN A 23 1.36 13.17 -17.08
CA ASN A 23 1.28 12.82 -15.65
C ASN A 23 1.01 11.33 -15.35
N ILE A 24 2.05 10.49 -15.40
CA ILE A 24 1.92 9.07 -15.04
C ILE A 24 1.80 8.98 -13.52
N THR A 25 0.55 8.98 -13.03
CA THR A 25 0.25 8.55 -11.67
C THR A 25 0.40 7.03 -11.63
N LEU A 26 1.54 6.54 -11.16
CA LEU A 26 1.76 5.11 -10.92
C LEU A 26 0.80 4.64 -9.81
N LYS A 27 -0.27 3.94 -10.17
CA LYS A 27 -1.16 3.27 -9.22
C LYS A 27 -0.81 1.78 -9.21
N PRO A 28 -0.18 1.26 -8.15
CA PRO A 28 -0.05 -0.17 -8.00
C PRO A 28 -1.46 -0.77 -7.86
N SER A 29 -1.77 -1.78 -8.67
CA SER A 29 -2.99 -2.56 -8.52
C SER A 29 -2.63 -3.79 -7.69
N GLY A 30 -3.14 -3.85 -6.45
CA GLY A 30 -2.87 -4.94 -5.51
C GLY A 30 -4.11 -5.75 -5.21
N SER A 31 -3.93 -7.06 -5.03
CA SER A 31 -4.95 -7.96 -4.47
C SER A 31 -4.82 -7.98 -2.95
N VAL A 32 -5.90 -7.62 -2.25
CA VAL A 32 -5.96 -7.60 -0.79
C VAL A 32 -6.93 -8.68 -0.31
N THR A 33 -6.47 -9.52 0.61
CA THR A 33 -7.29 -10.56 1.24
C THR A 33 -8.21 -9.99 2.31
N ALA A 34 -9.24 -10.73 2.74
CA ALA A 34 -10.15 -10.30 3.81
C ALA A 34 -9.44 -9.95 5.14
N THR A 35 -8.25 -10.51 5.36
CA THR A 35 -7.34 -10.22 6.49
C THR A 35 -6.52 -8.94 6.33
N LEU A 36 -6.78 -8.15 5.28
CA LEU A 36 -6.05 -6.93 4.93
C LEU A 36 -4.59 -7.16 4.51
N THR A 37 -4.19 -8.41 4.26
CA THR A 37 -2.86 -8.70 3.71
C THR A 37 -2.81 -8.42 2.22
N VAL A 38 -1.72 -7.80 1.76
CA VAL A 38 -1.47 -7.64 0.33
C VAL A 38 -0.84 -8.93 -0.18
N PHE A 39 -1.52 -9.60 -1.09
CA PHE A 39 -1.12 -10.91 -1.60
C PHE A 39 -0.22 -10.79 -2.83
N ASN A 40 -0.63 -9.98 -3.80
CA ASN A 40 0.09 -9.81 -5.05
C ASN A 40 -0.08 -8.37 -5.55
N VAL A 41 0.92 -7.87 -6.29
CA VAL A 41 0.95 -6.51 -6.82
C VAL A 41 1.39 -6.52 -8.27
N LEU A 42 0.61 -5.84 -9.11
CA LEU A 42 0.97 -5.54 -10.48
C LEU A 42 1.22 -4.04 -10.65
N ILE A 43 2.41 -3.70 -11.14
CA ILE A 43 2.78 -2.32 -11.45
C ILE A 43 2.34 -2.00 -12.88
N TYR A 44 1.50 -0.97 -13.01
CA TYR A 44 1.02 -0.52 -14.31
C TYR A 44 2.00 0.48 -14.94
N PHE A 45 2.55 0.12 -16.10
CA PHE A 45 3.50 0.91 -16.90
C PHE A 45 2.86 1.53 -18.15
N GLY A 46 1.53 1.74 -18.13
CA GLY A 46 0.82 2.22 -19.31
C GLY A 46 0.71 1.15 -20.40
N SER A 47 0.90 1.54 -21.66
CA SER A 47 0.80 0.64 -22.81
C SER A 47 1.85 -0.47 -22.83
N LYS A 48 2.97 -0.31 -22.12
CA LYS A 48 4.07 -1.27 -22.05
C LYS A 48 3.99 -2.20 -20.84
N THR A 49 2.84 -2.30 -20.18
CA THR A 49 2.69 -3.18 -19.02
C THR A 49 2.75 -4.63 -19.49
N SER A 50 3.69 -5.39 -18.94
CA SER A 50 3.81 -6.84 -19.19
C SER A 50 2.74 -7.59 -18.39
N TYR A 51 2.06 -8.51 -19.07
CA TYR A 51 1.09 -9.44 -18.48
C TYR A 51 1.58 -10.88 -18.72
N SER A 52 0.89 -11.87 -18.17
CA SER A 52 1.15 -13.28 -18.50
C SER A 52 1.23 -13.49 -20.02
N PRO A 53 2.30 -14.14 -20.54
CA PRO A 53 2.47 -14.39 -21.97
C PRO A 53 1.47 -15.40 -22.53
N ASP A 54 0.87 -16.21 -21.65
CA ASP A 54 -0.05 -17.30 -21.98
C ASP A 54 -1.46 -16.81 -22.40
N LEU A 55 -1.72 -15.50 -22.31
CA LEU A 55 -2.99 -14.90 -22.64
C LEU A 55 -3.03 -14.37 -24.07
N ASP A 56 -4.16 -14.61 -24.73
CA ASP A 56 -4.45 -14.02 -26.04
C ASP A 56 -4.25 -12.49 -26.00
N PRO A 57 -3.42 -11.92 -26.90
CA PRO A 57 -3.25 -10.48 -27.05
C PRO A 57 -4.56 -9.70 -27.20
N ALA A 58 -5.62 -10.30 -27.76
CA ALA A 58 -6.94 -9.69 -27.91
C ALA A 58 -7.75 -9.63 -26.60
N SER A 59 -7.30 -10.31 -25.54
CA SER A 59 -7.98 -10.32 -24.24
C SER A 59 -8.11 -8.91 -23.67
N GLN A 60 -9.26 -8.63 -23.08
CA GLN A 60 -9.51 -7.35 -22.43
C GLN A 60 -8.51 -7.09 -21.30
N GLN A 61 -8.13 -5.82 -21.12
CA GLN A 61 -7.16 -5.39 -20.12
C GLN A 61 -7.48 -5.89 -18.69
N ALA A 62 -8.75 -5.96 -18.31
CA ALA A 62 -9.14 -6.47 -17.00
C ALA A 62 -8.80 -7.97 -16.85
N VAL A 63 -9.07 -8.79 -17.87
CA VAL A 63 -8.73 -10.23 -17.87
C VAL A 63 -7.23 -10.43 -17.66
N LYS A 64 -6.41 -9.66 -18.39
CA LYS A 64 -4.94 -9.72 -18.26
C LYS A 64 -4.44 -9.38 -16.85
N VAL A 65 -5.05 -8.37 -16.22
CA VAL A 65 -4.71 -7.96 -14.85
C VAL A 65 -5.09 -9.05 -13.85
N PHE A 66 -6.33 -9.56 -13.91
CA PHE A 66 -6.80 -10.56 -12.95
C PHE A 66 -6.08 -11.89 -13.11
N ASP A 67 -5.81 -12.33 -14.32
CA ASP A 67 -5.00 -13.53 -14.55
C ASP A 67 -3.61 -13.41 -13.91
N THR A 68 -2.91 -12.30 -14.17
CA THR A 68 -1.56 -12.08 -13.62
C THR A 68 -1.59 -12.01 -12.08
N LEU A 69 -2.61 -11.37 -11.51
CA LEU A 69 -2.75 -11.21 -10.06
C LEU A 69 -3.16 -12.51 -9.35
N LEU A 70 -3.99 -13.34 -9.99
CA LEU A 70 -4.56 -14.56 -9.43
C LEU A 70 -3.76 -15.81 -9.76
N LYS A 71 -2.74 -15.74 -10.63
CA LYS A 71 -1.85 -16.88 -10.95
C LYS A 71 -1.31 -17.64 -9.71
N PRO A 72 -0.89 -16.97 -8.61
CA PRO A 72 -0.46 -17.67 -7.40
C PRO A 72 -1.62 -18.10 -6.48
N CYS A 73 -2.86 -17.78 -6.82
CA CYS A 73 -4.05 -17.99 -6.01
C CYS A 73 -4.72 -19.33 -6.38
N GLY A 74 -5.22 -20.07 -5.38
CA GLY A 74 -5.97 -21.31 -5.62
C GLY A 74 -7.33 -21.07 -6.28
N LYS A 75 -8.14 -22.12 -6.46
CA LYS A 75 -9.53 -21.99 -6.93
C LYS A 75 -10.49 -21.73 -5.75
N GLY A 76 -11.69 -21.22 -6.02
CA GLY A 76 -12.75 -21.06 -5.02
C GLY A 76 -12.71 -19.75 -4.23
N HIS A 77 -11.85 -18.79 -4.61
CA HIS A 77 -11.80 -17.49 -3.95
C HIS A 77 -12.86 -16.52 -4.50
N HIS A 78 -13.33 -15.62 -3.63
CA HIS A 78 -14.28 -14.56 -3.97
C HIS A 78 -13.58 -13.22 -4.13
N ILE A 79 -13.63 -12.68 -5.33
CA ILE A 79 -13.00 -11.44 -5.75
C ILE A 79 -13.98 -10.29 -5.61
N TYR A 80 -13.54 -9.21 -4.97
CA TYR A 80 -14.27 -7.96 -4.90
C TYR A 80 -13.51 -6.88 -5.67
N ALA A 81 -14.16 -6.21 -6.63
CA ALA A 81 -13.48 -5.26 -7.48
C ALA A 81 -14.33 -4.03 -7.85
N ASP A 82 -13.63 -2.93 -8.15
CA ASP A 82 -14.25 -1.66 -8.55
C ASP A 82 -14.81 -1.71 -9.99
N ARG A 83 -15.69 -0.77 -10.28
CA ARG A 83 -16.39 -0.54 -11.55
C ARG A 83 -15.50 -0.48 -12.78
N TYR A 84 -14.24 -0.06 -12.62
CA TYR A 84 -13.29 0.00 -13.72
C TYR A 84 -13.02 -1.39 -14.33
N TYR A 85 -12.97 -2.42 -13.49
CA TYR A 85 -12.63 -3.77 -13.90
C TYR A 85 -13.83 -4.60 -14.34
N THR A 86 -15.02 -4.30 -13.83
CA THR A 86 -16.23 -5.05 -14.15
C THR A 86 -16.56 -5.00 -15.66
N SER A 87 -16.51 -6.17 -16.30
CA SER A 87 -16.90 -6.41 -17.69
C SER A 87 -17.42 -7.84 -17.86
N PHE A 88 -18.24 -8.06 -18.89
CA PHE A 88 -18.81 -9.37 -19.17
C PHE A 88 -17.75 -10.45 -19.49
N PRO A 89 -16.74 -10.19 -20.36
CA PRO A 89 -15.68 -11.17 -20.63
C PRO A 89 -14.89 -11.57 -19.38
N LEU A 90 -14.66 -10.63 -18.46
CA LEU A 90 -13.97 -10.93 -17.19
C LEU A 90 -14.80 -11.87 -16.30
N LEU A 91 -16.10 -11.63 -16.21
CA LEU A 91 -16.99 -12.46 -15.40
C LEU A 91 -16.99 -13.91 -15.90
N GLN A 92 -17.10 -14.11 -17.22
CA GLN A 92 -17.05 -15.43 -17.82
C GLN A 92 -15.69 -16.10 -17.60
N TYR A 93 -14.59 -15.37 -17.84
CA TYR A 93 -13.22 -15.85 -17.61
C TYR A 93 -12.98 -16.36 -16.18
N LEU A 94 -13.48 -15.62 -15.19
CA LEU A 94 -13.35 -15.98 -13.77
C LEU A 94 -14.24 -17.17 -13.41
N HIS A 95 -15.45 -17.24 -13.97
CA HIS A 95 -16.37 -18.35 -13.74
C HIS A 95 -15.79 -19.68 -14.25
N GLU A 96 -15.25 -19.69 -15.48
CA GLU A 96 -14.58 -20.86 -16.09
C GLU A 96 -13.41 -21.37 -15.24
N ARG A 97 -12.75 -20.48 -14.48
CA ARG A 97 -11.63 -20.81 -13.58
C ARG A 97 -12.05 -21.07 -12.13
N SER A 98 -13.35 -21.17 -11.87
CA SER A 98 -13.91 -21.42 -10.53
C SER A 98 -13.58 -20.32 -9.51
N TYR A 99 -13.58 -19.06 -9.95
CA TYR A 99 -13.55 -17.90 -9.07
C TYR A 99 -14.92 -17.25 -8.96
N TYR A 100 -15.25 -16.78 -7.76
CA TYR A 100 -16.43 -15.93 -7.56
C TYR A 100 -16.04 -14.46 -7.72
N TYR A 101 -16.95 -13.64 -8.22
CA TYR A 101 -16.72 -12.21 -8.44
C TYR A 101 -17.92 -11.39 -7.97
N THR A 102 -17.66 -10.30 -7.26
CA THR A 102 -18.62 -9.25 -6.97
C THR A 102 -18.01 -7.89 -7.29
N GLY A 103 -18.66 -7.10 -8.14
CA GLY A 103 -18.16 -5.77 -8.50
C GLY A 103 -19.26 -4.77 -8.78
N THR A 104 -18.93 -3.49 -8.66
CA THR A 104 -19.85 -2.44 -9.10
C THR A 104 -19.91 -2.39 -10.62
N LEU A 105 -21.09 -2.13 -11.20
CA LEU A 105 -21.29 -2.08 -12.63
C LEU A 105 -21.46 -0.65 -13.13
N ASN A 106 -20.80 -0.36 -14.25
CA ASN A 106 -21.08 0.83 -15.02
C ASN A 106 -22.30 0.58 -15.91
N ILE A 107 -23.36 1.38 -15.75
CA ILE A 107 -24.60 1.28 -16.54
C ILE A 107 -24.39 1.34 -18.06
N ASN A 108 -23.28 1.95 -18.52
CA ASN A 108 -22.93 2.07 -19.93
C ASN A 108 -22.17 0.85 -20.48
N ARG A 109 -21.88 -0.19 -19.67
CA ARG A 109 -21.23 -1.40 -20.15
C ARG A 109 -22.15 -2.14 -21.11
N ARG A 110 -21.53 -2.79 -22.10
CA ARG A 110 -22.19 -3.66 -23.07
C ARG A 110 -22.45 -5.02 -22.43
N ASP A 111 -23.33 -5.81 -23.04
CA ASP A 111 -23.56 -7.22 -22.69
C ASP A 111 -24.21 -7.45 -21.31
N PHE A 112 -24.81 -6.40 -20.75
CA PHE A 112 -25.67 -6.49 -19.56
C PHE A 112 -27.14 -6.21 -19.91
N PRO A 113 -28.11 -6.74 -19.14
CA PRO A 113 -29.53 -6.59 -19.43
C PRO A 113 -29.94 -5.13 -19.69
N LYS A 114 -30.53 -4.86 -20.87
CA LYS A 114 -30.97 -3.50 -21.27
C LYS A 114 -31.97 -2.91 -20.27
N ALA A 115 -32.74 -3.75 -19.58
CA ALA A 115 -33.68 -3.37 -18.52
C ALA A 115 -33.01 -2.58 -17.39
N ILE A 116 -31.72 -2.79 -17.11
CA ILE A 116 -30.97 -2.06 -16.07
C ILE A 116 -30.88 -0.55 -16.42
N LYS A 117 -30.86 -0.20 -17.71
CA LYS A 117 -30.77 1.20 -18.17
C LYS A 117 -32.10 1.95 -18.02
N THR A 118 -33.22 1.25 -18.22
CA THR A 118 -34.56 1.85 -18.21
C THR A 118 -35.21 1.83 -16.83
N THR A 119 -34.78 0.90 -15.97
CA THR A 119 -35.39 0.70 -14.65
C THR A 119 -35.11 1.87 -13.71
N LYS A 120 -36.19 2.55 -13.32
CA LYS A 120 -36.19 3.52 -12.22
C LYS A 120 -36.46 2.79 -10.89
N LEU A 121 -35.79 3.24 -9.84
CA LEU A 121 -35.92 2.71 -8.47
C LEU A 121 -36.37 3.82 -7.54
N ILE A 122 -37.28 3.48 -6.63
CA ILE A 122 -37.70 4.33 -5.51
C ILE A 122 -36.71 4.16 -4.35
N TYR A 123 -36.74 5.07 -3.37
CA TYR A 123 -35.91 5.00 -2.17
C TYR A 123 -36.01 3.64 -1.46
N LEU A 124 -34.85 3.06 -1.11
CA LEU A 124 -34.68 1.72 -0.50
C LEU A 124 -35.24 0.55 -1.30
N GLN A 125 -35.69 0.78 -2.53
CA GLN A 125 -36.09 -0.29 -3.41
C GLN A 125 -34.86 -1.04 -3.92
N MET A 126 -34.99 -2.36 -4.00
CA MET A 126 -34.08 -3.22 -4.73
C MET A 126 -34.80 -3.91 -5.88
N LYS A 127 -34.09 -4.07 -6.99
CA LYS A 127 -34.49 -4.93 -8.11
C LYS A 127 -33.28 -5.74 -8.53
N TRP A 128 -33.52 -6.95 -9.00
CA TRP A 128 -32.45 -7.84 -9.44
C TRP A 128 -32.80 -8.44 -10.79
N PHE A 129 -31.77 -8.73 -11.56
CA PHE A 129 -31.85 -9.36 -12.88
C PHE A 129 -30.85 -10.50 -12.89
N MET A 130 -31.30 -11.69 -13.27
CA MET A 130 -30.43 -12.86 -13.38
C MET A 130 -30.18 -13.16 -14.85
N HIS A 131 -28.92 -13.30 -15.23
CA HIS A 131 -28.53 -13.85 -16.52
C HIS A 131 -28.45 -15.37 -16.37
N VAL A 132 -29.45 -16.09 -16.87
CA VAL A 132 -29.62 -17.53 -16.63
C VAL A 132 -28.46 -18.34 -17.21
N GLU A 133 -28.06 -18.07 -18.46
CA GLU A 133 -27.02 -18.84 -19.16
C GLU A 133 -25.66 -18.76 -18.45
N ASN A 134 -25.23 -17.55 -18.10
CA ASN A 134 -23.91 -17.29 -17.51
C ASN A 134 -23.93 -17.22 -15.98
N LYS A 135 -25.09 -17.48 -15.36
CA LYS A 135 -25.30 -17.53 -13.90
C LYS A 135 -24.83 -16.27 -13.15
N PHE A 136 -24.94 -15.10 -13.78
CA PHE A 136 -24.61 -13.82 -13.14
C PHE A 136 -25.87 -13.10 -12.65
N LEU A 137 -25.77 -12.55 -11.45
CA LEU A 137 -26.81 -11.78 -10.79
C LEU A 137 -26.44 -10.30 -10.81
N CYS A 138 -27.32 -9.48 -11.38
CA CYS A 138 -27.23 -8.03 -11.33
C CYS A 138 -28.21 -7.48 -10.28
N VAL A 139 -27.71 -6.84 -9.23
CA VAL A 139 -28.53 -6.21 -8.18
C VAL A 139 -28.46 -4.70 -8.33
N MET A 140 -29.63 -4.06 -8.42
CA MET A 140 -29.77 -2.62 -8.39
C MET A 140 -30.39 -2.19 -7.06
N PHE A 141 -29.77 -1.20 -6.41
CA PHE A 141 -30.22 -0.68 -5.12
C PHE A 141 -30.11 0.84 -5.05
N ARG A 142 -31.14 1.51 -4.51
CA ARG A 142 -31.19 2.97 -4.39
C ARG A 142 -31.16 3.42 -2.93
N ASN A 143 -30.07 4.08 -2.54
CA ASN A 143 -29.89 4.66 -1.20
C ASN A 143 -30.13 6.18 -1.17
N LYS A 144 -30.50 6.74 0.00
CA LYS A 144 -30.96 8.13 0.24
C LYS A 144 -30.05 9.21 -0.36
N LYS A 145 -28.73 9.00 -0.28
CA LYS A 145 -27.72 10.03 -0.61
C LYS A 145 -27.23 9.99 -2.06
N ALA A 146 -27.59 8.98 -2.85
CA ALA A 146 -27.02 8.79 -4.18
C ALA A 146 -27.94 9.33 -5.28
N LYS A 147 -27.45 10.24 -6.12
CA LYS A 147 -28.22 10.72 -7.30
C LYS A 147 -28.58 9.59 -8.27
N LYS A 148 -27.77 8.53 -8.35
CA LYS A 148 -27.97 7.35 -9.21
C LYS A 148 -28.03 6.06 -8.37
N PRO A 149 -28.77 5.02 -8.80
CA PRO A 149 -28.76 3.72 -8.12
C PRO A 149 -27.36 3.08 -8.18
N CYS A 150 -27.02 2.33 -7.13
CA CYS A 150 -25.87 1.45 -7.14
C CYS A 150 -26.24 0.17 -7.90
N ILE A 151 -25.34 -0.31 -8.75
CA ILE A 151 -25.53 -1.54 -9.50
C ILE A 151 -24.34 -2.43 -9.18
N LEU A 152 -24.61 -3.64 -8.71
CA LEU A 152 -23.62 -4.67 -8.43
C LEU A 152 -23.87 -5.85 -9.35
N VAL A 153 -22.80 -6.50 -9.77
CA VAL A 153 -22.84 -7.79 -10.46
C VAL A 153 -22.13 -8.80 -9.57
N SER A 154 -22.75 -9.95 -9.37
CA SER A 154 -22.23 -11.07 -8.61
C SER A 154 -22.35 -12.36 -9.41
N SER A 155 -21.37 -13.24 -9.27
CA SER A 155 -21.50 -14.66 -9.67
C SER A 155 -22.22 -15.51 -8.62
N GLU A 156 -22.50 -14.95 -7.44
CA GLU A 156 -23.27 -15.61 -6.39
C GLU A 156 -24.76 -15.31 -6.58
N ALA A 157 -25.60 -16.35 -6.61
CA ALA A 157 -27.04 -16.25 -6.85
C ALA A 157 -27.86 -16.03 -5.56
N SER A 158 -27.32 -15.33 -4.57
CA SER A 158 -28.00 -15.06 -3.30
C SER A 158 -28.27 -13.57 -3.10
N VAL A 159 -29.55 -13.21 -2.95
CA VAL A 159 -30.00 -11.86 -2.56
C VAL A 159 -30.86 -11.99 -1.32
N ALA A 160 -30.31 -11.60 -0.17
CA ALA A 160 -31.06 -11.44 1.06
C ALA A 160 -31.15 -9.95 1.41
N THR A 161 -32.16 -9.57 2.17
CA THR A 161 -32.23 -8.23 2.77
C THR A 161 -31.65 -8.29 4.17
N VAL A 162 -30.59 -7.53 4.43
CA VAL A 162 -29.99 -7.38 5.76
C VAL A 162 -30.50 -6.07 6.37
N GLN A 163 -31.03 -6.16 7.57
CA GLN A 163 -31.41 -4.99 8.36
C GLN A 163 -30.18 -4.41 9.05
N LYS A 164 -29.96 -3.10 8.95
CA LYS A 164 -28.89 -2.42 9.69
C LYS A 164 -29.42 -1.19 10.38
N THR A 165 -29.14 -1.11 11.67
CA THR A 165 -29.42 0.08 12.47
C THR A 165 -28.39 1.16 12.16
N SER A 166 -28.87 2.32 11.75
CA SER A 166 -28.09 3.55 11.57
C SER A 166 -27.56 4.03 12.91
N ARG A 167 -26.50 4.86 12.89
CA ARG A 167 -26.05 5.60 14.09
C ARG A 167 -27.14 6.48 14.71
N THR A 168 -28.17 6.82 13.94
CA THR A 168 -29.35 7.58 14.37
C THR A 168 -30.48 6.70 14.90
N GLY A 169 -30.25 5.39 15.11
CA GLY A 169 -31.27 4.43 15.58
C GLY A 169 -32.21 3.89 14.51
N GLU A 170 -32.26 4.48 13.31
CA GLU A 170 -33.12 4.01 12.22
C GLU A 170 -32.66 2.65 11.66
N VAL A 171 -33.53 1.64 11.67
CA VAL A 171 -33.30 0.36 11.00
C VAL A 171 -33.58 0.52 9.50
N ARG A 172 -32.59 0.20 8.66
CA ARG A 172 -32.71 0.26 7.20
C ARG A 172 -32.32 -1.06 6.56
N GLY A 173 -33.19 -1.55 5.68
CA GLY A 173 -32.93 -2.72 4.84
C GLY A 173 -31.97 -2.40 3.72
N LYS A 174 -30.98 -3.27 3.50
CA LYS A 174 -30.07 -3.23 2.35
C LYS A 174 -29.80 -4.63 1.82
N PRO A 175 -29.46 -4.79 0.55
CA PRO A 175 -29.08 -6.10 0.03
C PRO A 175 -27.82 -6.64 0.72
N SER A 176 -27.82 -7.94 1.05
CA SER A 176 -26.66 -8.67 1.62
C SER A 176 -25.42 -8.46 0.75
N LEU A 177 -25.59 -8.55 -0.58
CA LEU A 177 -24.53 -8.34 -1.55
C LEU A 177 -23.88 -6.95 -1.45
N VAL A 178 -24.68 -5.91 -1.18
CA VAL A 178 -24.17 -4.55 -0.97
C VAL A 178 -23.34 -4.48 0.31
N GLU A 179 -23.73 -5.21 1.36
CA GLU A 179 -22.94 -5.25 2.59
C GLU A 179 -21.64 -6.01 2.42
N SER A 180 -21.68 -7.21 1.82
CA SER A 180 -20.47 -8.00 1.54
C SER A 180 -19.49 -7.21 0.68
N TYR A 181 -19.98 -6.55 -0.36
CA TYR A 181 -19.16 -5.67 -1.21
C TYR A 181 -18.52 -4.53 -0.40
N ASN A 182 -19.30 -3.80 0.40
CA ASN A 182 -18.77 -2.69 1.19
C ASN A 182 -17.75 -3.18 2.24
N PHE A 183 -17.99 -4.33 2.86
CA PHE A 183 -17.07 -4.91 3.83
C PHE A 183 -15.71 -5.23 3.19
N SER A 184 -15.70 -5.93 2.06
CA SER A 184 -14.48 -6.33 1.37
C SER A 184 -13.75 -5.16 0.70
N MET A 185 -14.48 -4.25 0.03
CA MET A 185 -13.87 -3.10 -0.65
C MET A 185 -13.22 -2.11 0.33
N ASN A 186 -13.78 -1.97 1.53
CA ASN A 186 -13.15 -1.18 2.60
C ASN A 186 -11.77 -1.75 2.99
N GLY A 187 -11.46 -3.01 2.67
CA GLY A 187 -10.18 -3.62 2.97
C GLY A 187 -9.02 -2.99 2.20
N CYS A 188 -9.18 -2.80 0.89
CA CYS A 188 -8.18 -2.13 0.05
C CYS A 188 -7.92 -0.69 0.52
N ASP A 189 -8.98 0.06 0.83
CA ASP A 189 -8.88 1.44 1.32
C ASP A 189 -8.17 1.50 2.69
N LYS A 190 -8.40 0.53 3.57
CA LYS A 190 -7.70 0.44 4.86
C LYS A 190 -6.21 0.16 4.68
N VAL A 191 -5.84 -0.74 3.78
CA VAL A 191 -4.43 -1.01 3.47
C VAL A 191 -3.75 0.25 2.93
N ASP A 192 -4.37 0.92 1.96
CA ASP A 192 -3.87 2.18 1.41
C ASP A 192 -3.71 3.25 2.51
N GLN A 193 -4.68 3.36 3.41
CA GLN A 193 -4.62 4.26 4.55
C GLN A 193 -3.46 3.91 5.50
N CYS A 194 -3.29 2.63 5.86
CA CYS A 194 -2.22 2.19 6.76
C CYS A 194 -0.83 2.40 6.15
N VAL A 195 -0.66 2.09 4.86
CA VAL A 195 0.59 2.31 4.12
C VAL A 195 0.88 3.81 4.00
N THR A 196 -0.14 4.63 3.76
CA THR A 196 -0.01 6.08 3.56
C THR A 196 0.24 6.84 4.86
N THR A 197 -0.32 6.41 6.00
CA THR A 197 -0.24 7.16 7.27
C THR A 197 1.18 7.35 7.77
N TYR A 198 2.05 6.35 7.57
CA TYR A 198 3.46 6.40 7.96
C TYR A 198 4.41 6.17 6.78
N GLY A 199 3.96 6.47 5.56
CA GLY A 199 4.63 6.05 4.34
C GLY A 199 5.88 6.86 4.00
N THR A 200 7.05 6.23 4.10
CA THR A 200 8.34 6.82 3.70
C THR A 200 8.41 7.15 2.20
N PHE A 201 7.60 6.45 1.38
CA PHE A 201 7.47 6.70 -0.05
C PHE A 201 6.94 8.11 -0.37
N GLN A 202 6.38 8.86 0.58
CA GLN A 202 5.90 10.23 0.31
C GLN A 202 7.04 11.25 0.17
N ARG A 203 8.25 10.94 0.65
CA ARG A 203 9.42 11.84 0.57
C ARG A 203 9.74 12.25 -0.87
N ARG A 204 10.12 13.51 -1.07
CA ARG A 204 10.48 14.04 -2.39
C ARG A 204 11.73 13.34 -2.91
N THR A 205 11.66 12.80 -4.12
CA THR A 205 12.77 12.11 -4.79
C THR A 205 12.74 12.43 -6.28
N ARG A 206 13.91 12.56 -6.90
CA ARG A 206 14.05 12.69 -8.36
C ARG A 206 13.95 11.34 -9.09
N LYS A 207 14.19 10.23 -8.39
CA LYS A 207 14.16 8.86 -8.95
C LYS A 207 12.82 8.20 -8.62
N TRP A 208 12.05 7.81 -9.65
CA TRP A 208 10.70 7.22 -9.49
C TRP A 208 10.73 5.84 -8.84
N TRP A 209 11.71 5.00 -9.16
CA TRP A 209 11.82 3.64 -8.61
C TRP A 209 11.95 3.63 -7.07
N LYS A 210 12.50 4.70 -6.48
CA LYS A 210 12.56 4.86 -5.02
C LYS A 210 11.16 4.89 -4.41
N LYS A 211 10.18 5.52 -5.08
CA LYS A 211 8.78 5.56 -4.62
C LYS A 211 8.20 4.14 -4.54
N ILE A 212 8.41 3.34 -5.58
CA ILE A 212 7.93 1.96 -5.63
C ILE A 212 8.63 1.10 -4.59
N PHE A 213 9.95 1.18 -4.50
CA PHE A 213 10.72 0.42 -3.51
C PHE A 213 10.22 0.69 -2.10
N PHE A 214 10.11 1.97 -1.71
CA PHE A 214 9.62 2.32 -0.38
C PHE A 214 8.16 1.91 -0.19
N TRP A 215 7.31 2.00 -1.22
CA TRP A 215 5.92 1.55 -1.11
C TRP A 215 5.83 0.03 -0.88
N ILE A 216 6.60 -0.79 -1.63
CA ILE A 216 6.67 -2.24 -1.42
C ILE A 216 7.18 -2.55 -0.01
N PHE A 217 8.18 -1.80 0.46
CA PHE A 217 8.72 -1.95 1.80
C PHE A 217 7.67 -1.64 2.89
N GLU A 218 6.86 -0.59 2.73
CA GLU A 218 5.74 -0.29 3.65
C GLU A 218 4.69 -1.40 3.65
N VAL A 219 4.38 -1.97 2.47
CA VAL A 219 3.46 -3.11 2.35
C VAL A 219 4.01 -4.34 3.05
N ALA A 220 5.31 -4.63 2.91
CA ALA A 220 5.96 -5.74 3.59
C ALA A 220 5.91 -5.60 5.12
N GLN A 221 6.16 -4.39 5.65
CA GLN A 221 6.00 -4.11 7.08
C GLN A 221 4.55 -4.31 7.56
N LEU A 222 3.56 -3.89 6.76
CA LEU A 222 2.16 -4.08 7.09
C LEU A 222 1.78 -5.56 7.12
N ASN A 223 2.22 -6.34 6.13
CA ASN A 223 2.02 -7.79 6.12
C ASN A 223 2.68 -8.46 7.32
N ALA A 224 3.89 -8.06 7.70
CA ALA A 224 4.57 -8.55 8.91
C ALA A 224 3.81 -8.19 10.19
N PHE A 225 3.26 -6.97 10.27
CA PHE A 225 2.42 -6.54 11.38
C PHE A 225 1.14 -7.39 11.50
N ILE A 226 0.47 -7.67 10.38
CA ILE A 226 -0.72 -8.51 10.35
C ILE A 226 -0.37 -9.93 10.80
N LEU A 227 0.72 -10.50 10.29
CA LEU A 227 1.18 -11.83 10.69
C LEU A 227 1.48 -11.89 12.19
N HIS A 228 2.24 -10.92 12.71
CA HIS A 228 2.51 -10.81 14.15
C HIS A 228 1.22 -10.67 14.98
N ALA A 229 0.21 -9.97 14.45
CA ALA A 229 -1.08 -9.85 15.13
C ALA A 229 -1.87 -11.16 15.15
N LEU A 230 -1.72 -12.02 14.13
CA LEU A 230 -2.36 -13.33 13.98
C LEU A 230 -1.67 -14.43 14.79
N THR A 231 -0.34 -14.43 14.86
CA THR A 231 0.45 -15.42 15.61
C THR A 231 0.55 -15.12 17.10
N ARG A 232 -0.06 -14.02 17.54
CA ARG A 232 0.05 -13.52 18.90
C ARG A 232 -0.69 -14.43 19.89
N PRO A 233 -0.08 -14.84 21.02
CA PRO A 233 -0.81 -15.50 22.09
C PRO A 233 -1.86 -14.56 22.71
N GLY A 234 -3.04 -15.10 23.02
CA GLY A 234 -4.24 -14.34 23.42
C GLY A 234 -4.06 -13.44 24.64
N ASN A 235 -3.08 -13.73 25.51
CA ASN A 235 -2.82 -12.97 26.74
C ASN A 235 -1.99 -11.69 26.55
N THR A 236 -1.53 -11.39 25.33
CA THR A 236 -0.68 -10.22 25.08
C THR A 236 -1.45 -9.05 24.44
N PRO A 237 -1.24 -7.81 24.91
CA PRO A 237 -1.98 -6.66 24.43
C PRO A 237 -1.71 -6.41 22.94
N LYS A 238 -2.74 -5.92 22.23
CA LYS A 238 -2.61 -5.52 20.82
C LYS A 238 -1.62 -4.36 20.71
N LYS A 239 -0.52 -4.56 19.96
CA LYS A 239 0.42 -3.48 19.66
C LYS A 239 -0.15 -2.59 18.53
N PRO A 240 -0.11 -1.25 18.66
CA PRO A 240 -0.48 -0.37 17.57
C PRO A 240 0.59 -0.40 16.46
N LEU A 241 0.19 -0.12 15.22
CA LEU A 241 1.06 -0.18 14.04
C LEU A 241 2.33 0.68 14.19
N LEU A 242 2.20 1.90 14.75
CA LEU A 242 3.34 2.78 14.99
C LEU A 242 4.37 2.14 15.92
N HIS A 243 3.93 1.54 17.03
CA HIS A 243 4.83 0.91 17.98
C HIS A 243 5.55 -0.30 17.37
N PHE A 244 4.84 -1.10 16.58
CA PHE A 244 5.45 -2.19 15.82
C PHE A 244 6.55 -1.70 14.88
N LYS A 245 6.29 -0.62 14.12
CA LYS A 245 7.30 -0.02 13.24
C LYS A 245 8.50 0.53 14.01
N THR A 246 8.30 1.20 15.13
CA THR A 246 9.40 1.71 15.96
C THR A 246 10.27 0.59 16.49
N GLN A 247 9.66 -0.51 16.96
CA GLN A 247 10.40 -1.69 17.42
C GLN A 247 11.23 -2.30 16.28
N LEU A 248 10.63 -2.46 15.10
CA LEU A 248 11.33 -2.97 13.91
C LEU A 248 12.53 -2.10 13.50
N ILE A 249 12.39 -0.76 13.59
CA ILE A 249 13.50 0.16 13.33
C ILE A 249 14.63 -0.02 14.34
N HIS A 250 14.31 -0.18 15.62
CA HIS A 250 15.30 -0.38 16.68
C HIS A 250 16.07 -1.69 16.48
N GLU A 251 15.36 -2.79 16.24
CA GLU A 251 15.96 -4.10 15.99
C GLU A 251 16.85 -4.10 14.75
N LEU A 252 16.40 -3.51 13.64
CA LEU A 252 17.23 -3.38 12.44
C LEU A 252 18.47 -2.50 12.68
N SER A 253 18.34 -1.42 13.47
CA SER A 253 19.46 -0.50 13.73
C SER A 253 20.57 -1.17 14.54
N LEU A 254 20.23 -2.06 15.48
CA LEU A 254 21.22 -2.81 16.26
C LEU A 254 22.11 -3.68 15.35
N VAL A 255 21.51 -4.37 14.38
CA VAL A 255 22.24 -5.21 13.41
C VAL A 255 23.27 -4.39 12.61
N PHE A 256 22.93 -3.16 12.21
CA PHE A 256 23.85 -2.31 11.44
C PHE A 256 24.94 -1.64 12.29
N HIS A 257 24.73 -1.49 13.60
CA HIS A 257 25.74 -0.92 14.49
C HIS A 257 26.91 -1.89 14.75
N ASP A 258 26.68 -3.20 14.69
CA ASP A 258 27.72 -4.20 14.90
C ASP A 258 28.67 -4.35 13.70
N GLU A 259 28.21 -4.17 12.46
CA GLU A 259 29.03 -4.47 11.27
C GLU A 259 29.89 -3.31 10.74
N HIS A 260 29.53 -2.05 10.97
CA HIS A 260 30.16 -0.93 10.25
C HIS A 260 30.77 0.19 11.10
N HIS A 261 30.56 0.20 12.41
CA HIS A 261 31.11 1.26 13.28
C HIS A 261 32.36 0.88 14.06
N ILE A 262 32.77 -0.40 14.06
CA ILE A 262 33.89 -0.86 14.87
C ILE A 262 35.20 -0.88 14.06
N SER A 263 35.17 -1.28 12.79
CA SER A 263 36.42 -1.56 12.06
C SER A 263 37.13 -0.33 11.46
N ARG A 264 36.45 0.82 11.26
CA ARG A 264 37.07 2.03 10.64
C ARG A 264 37.64 3.04 11.64
N LEU A 265 37.36 2.88 12.94
CA LEU A 265 37.80 3.80 14.00
C LEU A 265 38.67 3.12 15.06
N GLN A 266 39.03 1.85 14.85
CA GLN A 266 39.96 1.11 15.70
C GLN A 266 41.38 1.25 15.16
N ILE A 267 42.16 2.14 15.79
CA ILE A 267 43.62 2.06 15.75
C ILE A 267 44.02 1.43 17.08
N ASN A 268 44.67 0.26 17.04
CA ASN A 268 45.26 -0.41 18.21
C ASN A 268 44.32 -0.44 19.44
N ASN A 269 43.12 -1.00 19.30
CA ASN A 269 42.15 -1.13 20.39
C ASN A 269 41.61 0.20 20.96
N HIS A 270 41.83 1.37 20.38
CA HIS A 270 41.17 2.60 20.85
C HIS A 270 39.85 2.85 20.11
N ILE A 271 38.82 3.29 20.84
CA ILE A 271 37.47 3.55 20.30
C ILE A 271 37.14 5.03 20.48
N ILE A 272 36.81 5.72 19.39
CA ILE A 272 36.27 7.09 19.43
C ILE A 272 34.78 7.05 19.67
N ARG A 273 34.30 7.79 20.68
CA ARG A 273 32.87 8.09 20.88
C ARG A 273 32.59 9.57 20.77
N LYS A 274 31.36 9.91 20.41
CA LYS A 274 30.87 11.29 20.33
C LYS A 274 30.04 11.62 21.58
N SER A 275 30.42 12.66 22.31
CA SER A 275 29.59 13.27 23.34
C SER A 275 28.54 14.18 22.70
N LEU A 276 27.29 14.03 23.12
CA LEU A 276 26.18 14.88 22.67
C LEU A 276 26.02 16.15 23.51
N LEU A 277 26.72 16.24 24.65
CA LEU A 277 26.53 17.28 25.67
C LEU A 277 27.76 18.14 25.91
N ILE A 278 28.96 17.61 25.67
CA ILE A 278 30.22 18.24 26.07
C ILE A 278 31.15 18.37 24.87
N THR A 279 31.73 19.56 24.72
CA THR A 279 32.86 19.79 23.81
C THR A 279 34.07 20.25 24.60
N ARG A 280 35.25 19.72 24.30
CA ARG A 280 36.52 20.15 24.90
C ARG A 280 37.56 20.44 23.83
N GLN A 281 38.62 21.14 24.22
CA GLN A 281 39.76 21.40 23.34
C GLN A 281 40.41 20.08 22.90
N CYS A 282 40.76 19.99 21.62
CA CYS A 282 41.47 18.84 21.09
C CYS A 282 42.90 18.83 21.63
N VAL A 283 43.32 17.73 22.25
CA VAL A 283 44.64 17.61 22.90
C VAL A 283 45.81 17.83 21.92
N ILE A 284 45.61 17.55 20.62
CA ILE A 284 46.70 17.59 19.62
C ILE A 284 46.76 18.88 18.82
N CYS A 285 45.61 19.49 18.50
CA CYS A 285 45.57 20.62 17.58
C CYS A 285 45.05 21.91 18.22
N SER A 286 44.76 21.90 19.52
CA SER A 286 44.50 23.12 20.27
C SER A 286 45.82 23.68 20.77
N THR A 287 46.19 24.86 20.28
CA THR A 287 47.37 25.62 20.75
C THR A 287 46.92 26.91 21.42
N ALA A 288 47.83 27.61 22.11
CA ALA A 288 47.54 28.89 22.77
C ALA A 288 47.02 29.95 21.79
N GLU A 289 47.48 29.92 20.54
CA GLU A 289 47.07 30.84 19.48
C GLU A 289 45.79 30.38 18.76
N LYS A 290 45.49 29.07 18.73
CA LYS A 290 44.33 28.53 18.01
C LYS A 290 43.65 27.41 18.81
N SER A 291 42.61 27.79 19.54
CA SER A 291 41.75 26.87 20.29
C SER A 291 40.78 26.15 19.36
N THR A 292 40.94 24.83 19.21
CA THR A 292 40.05 23.98 18.40
C THR A 292 39.32 22.98 19.28
N ARG A 293 37.99 22.94 19.19
CA ARG A 293 37.12 22.12 20.05
C ARG A 293 36.54 20.91 19.32
N THR A 294 36.34 19.82 20.06
CA THR A 294 35.75 18.57 19.57
C THR A 294 34.74 18.02 20.57
N SER A 295 33.75 17.31 20.04
CA SER A 295 32.81 16.48 20.81
C SER A 295 33.23 15.01 20.87
N PHE A 296 34.34 14.63 20.21
CA PHE A 296 34.79 13.26 20.10
C PHE A 296 35.89 12.97 21.12
N PHE A 297 35.82 11.82 21.80
CA PHE A 297 36.81 11.41 22.80
C PHE A 297 37.14 9.92 22.70
N CYS A 298 38.33 9.55 23.18
CA CYS A 298 38.75 8.14 23.23
C CYS A 298 38.22 7.46 24.50
N GLN A 299 37.40 6.42 24.37
CA GLN A 299 36.84 5.71 25.53
C GLN A 299 37.85 4.78 26.23
N ARG A 300 38.89 4.30 25.53
CA ARG A 300 39.82 3.31 26.12
C ARG A 300 41.01 3.92 26.88
N CYS A 301 41.31 5.21 26.70
CA CYS A 301 42.36 5.89 27.48
C CYS A 301 41.83 6.33 28.85
N THR A 302 42.66 6.20 29.87
CA THR A 302 42.37 6.58 31.27
C THR A 302 41.83 8.00 31.42
N ASN A 303 42.35 8.95 30.64
CA ASN A 303 41.96 10.36 30.72
C ASN A 303 40.86 10.78 29.74
N HIS A 304 40.30 9.84 28.99
CA HIS A 304 39.29 10.09 27.95
C HIS A 304 39.56 11.35 27.09
N PRO A 305 40.72 11.42 26.41
CA PRO A 305 41.15 12.62 25.70
C PRO A 305 40.19 12.95 24.55
N PHE A 306 39.87 14.23 24.40
CA PHE A 306 39.07 14.75 23.29
C PHE A 306 39.96 14.99 22.07
N LEU A 307 39.61 14.37 20.94
CA LEU A 307 40.44 14.28 19.74
C LEU A 307 39.59 14.39 18.48
N HIS A 308 40.05 15.11 17.45
CA HIS A 308 39.38 15.11 16.15
C HIS A 308 39.45 13.72 15.50
N PRO A 309 38.38 13.29 14.79
CA PRO A 309 38.38 12.02 14.08
C PRO A 309 39.50 11.98 13.02
N ASN A 310 40.08 10.79 12.83
CA ASN A 310 41.14 10.47 11.88
C ASN A 310 42.54 11.01 12.22
N LYS A 311 42.88 12.26 11.87
CA LYS A 311 44.27 12.76 11.90
C LYS A 311 44.81 12.97 13.32
N CYS A 312 44.02 13.53 14.23
CA CYS A 312 44.44 13.73 15.62
C CYS A 312 44.42 12.39 16.36
N PHE A 313 43.38 11.58 16.15
CA PHE A 313 43.28 10.27 16.76
C PHE A 313 44.46 9.34 16.40
N SER A 314 44.79 9.23 15.11
CA SER A 314 45.96 8.44 14.67
C SER A 314 47.26 8.94 15.30
N LYS A 315 47.52 10.25 15.29
CA LYS A 315 48.72 10.85 15.91
C LYS A 315 48.84 10.62 17.41
N TYR A 316 47.72 10.55 18.14
CA TYR A 316 47.74 10.30 19.59
C TYR A 316 48.08 8.84 19.90
N HIS A 317 47.59 7.92 19.07
CA HIS A 317 47.69 6.47 19.29
C HIS A 317 48.80 5.79 18.48
N SER A 318 49.56 6.55 17.69
CA SER A 318 50.75 6.09 16.95
C SER A 318 52.05 6.29 17.73
N LYS A 319 51.97 6.64 19.02
CA LYS A 319 53.12 6.85 19.89
C LYS A 319 53.34 5.66 20.82
#